data_AF-A0A2D8BBX2-F1
#
_entry.id   AF-A0A2D8BBX2-F1
#
_cell.length_a   1.000
_cell.length_b   1.000
_cell.length_c   1.000
_cell.angle_alpha   90.00
_cell.angle_beta   90.00
_cell.angle_gamma   90.00
#
_symmetry.space_group_name_H-M   'P 1'
#
loop_
_entity.id
_entity.type
_entity.pdbx_description
1 polymer ?
#
loop_
_entity_poly.entity_id
_entity_poly.type
_entity_poly.pdbx_seq_one_letter_code
_entity_poly.pdbx_strand_id
1 'polypeptide(L)'
;MAAKTPAPPPSPVAQFESSLDELEQLVQKMEKGEMSLDESLAAYERGVSLYRQCQGALEQAELRVRLLTDPAEPDSAQPFQPDAG
;
A
#
# COMPACT_ATOMS: atom_id res chain seq x y z
N MET A 1 15.11 -11.51 -32.35
CA MET A 1 14.70 -10.43 -31.42
C MET A 1 13.98 -11.09 -30.27
N ALA A 2 14.59 -11.17 -29.09
CA ALA A 2 14.00 -11.84 -27.93
C ALA A 2 12.83 -10.99 -27.40
N ALA A 3 11.62 -11.54 -27.40
CA ALA A 3 10.46 -10.93 -26.77
C ALA A 3 10.71 -10.90 -25.25
N LYS A 4 10.81 -9.69 -24.68
CA LYS A 4 10.93 -9.48 -23.24
C LYS A 4 9.56 -9.81 -22.63
N THR A 5 9.43 -11.00 -22.07
CA THR A 5 8.23 -11.44 -21.34
C THR A 5 7.88 -10.39 -20.29
N PRO A 6 6.63 -9.89 -20.23
CA PRO A 6 6.24 -8.95 -19.19
C PRO A 6 6.34 -9.65 -17.84
N ALA A 7 6.99 -9.00 -16.87
CA ALA A 7 7.09 -9.50 -15.51
C ALA A 7 5.68 -9.71 -14.92
N PRO A 8 5.48 -10.75 -14.09
CA PRO A 8 4.20 -10.94 -13.41
C PRO A 8 3.84 -9.68 -12.59
N PRO A 9 2.55 -9.36 -12.42
CA PRO A 9 2.14 -8.24 -11.60
C PRO A 9 2.73 -8.38 -10.19
N PRO A 10 3.12 -7.26 -9.55
CA PRO A 10 3.73 -7.29 -8.22
C PRO A 10 2.78 -7.95 -7.22
N SER A 11 3.33 -8.76 -6.32
CA SER A 11 2.55 -9.35 -5.22
C SER A 11 1.98 -8.24 -4.32
N PRO A 12 0.93 -8.53 -3.52
CA PRO A 12 0.41 -7.57 -2.55
C PRO A 12 1.51 -7.02 -1.63
N VAL A 13 2.46 -7.89 -1.23
CA VAL A 13 3.63 -7.50 -0.43
C VAL A 13 4.51 -6.49 -1.15
N ALA A 14 4.85 -6.75 -2.42
CA ALA A 14 5.67 -5.82 -3.20
C ALA A 14 4.96 -4.49 -3.48
N GLN A 15 3.63 -4.50 -3.61
CA GLN A 15 2.83 -3.27 -3.73
C GLN A 15 2.86 -2.47 -2.42
N PHE A 16 2.69 -3.14 -1.27
CA PHE A 16 2.78 -2.51 0.04
C PHE A 16 4.16 -1.85 0.27
N GLU A 17 5.25 -2.60 0.06
CA GLU A 17 6.61 -2.08 0.28
C GLU A 17 6.90 -0.87 -0.61
N SER A 18 6.49 -0.92 -1.88
CA SER A 18 6.69 0.19 -2.81
C SER A 18 5.86 1.42 -2.43
N SER A 19 4.59 1.24 -2.06
CA SER A 19 3.72 2.36 -1.67
C SER A 19 4.16 2.98 -0.34
N LEU A 20 4.67 2.17 0.59
CA LEU A 20 5.20 2.63 1.87
C LEU A 20 6.50 3.44 1.69
N ASP A 21 7.46 2.94 0.92
CA ASP A 21 8.70 3.66 0.61
C ASP A 21 8.42 5.03 -0.03
N GLU A 22 7.51 5.08 -1.00
CA GLU A 22 7.15 6.35 -1.63
C GLU A 22 6.46 7.31 -0.65
N LEU A 23 5.63 6.79 0.25
CA LEU A 23 4.96 7.58 1.29
C LEU A 23 5.96 8.15 2.29
N GLU A 24 6.93 7.36 2.74
CA GLU A 24 8.00 7.81 3.64
C GLU A 24 8.83 8.93 3.00
N GLN A 25 9.23 8.76 1.73
CA GLN A 25 9.97 9.79 1.00
C GLN A 25 9.16 11.07 0.81
N LEU A 26 7.84 10.94 0.60
CA LEU A 26 6.94 12.08 0.46
C LEU A 26 6.81 12.85 1.78
N VAL A 27 6.60 12.16 2.90
CA VAL A 27 6.55 12.75 4.23
C VAL A 27 7.85 13.47 4.55
N GLN A 28 9.00 12.83 4.31
CA GLN A 28 10.31 13.45 4.50
C GLN A 28 10.49 14.74 3.68
N LYS A 29 9.89 14.83 2.48
CA LYS A 29 9.91 16.07 1.68
C LYS A 29 8.99 17.14 2.27
N MET A 30 7.80 16.76 2.74
CA MET A 30 6.87 17.68 3.38
C MET A 30 7.45 18.27 4.67
N GLU A 31 8.16 17.47 5.46
CA GLU A 31 8.80 17.91 6.71
C GLU A 31 9.96 18.90 6.50
N LYS A 32 10.58 18.93 5.31
CA LYS A 32 11.63 19.91 5.00
C LYS A 32 11.09 21.33 4.84
N GLY A 33 9.79 21.50 4.59
CA GLY A 33 9.14 22.81 4.56
C GLY A 33 9.50 23.71 3.37
N GLU A 34 10.11 23.15 2.32
CA GLU A 34 10.52 23.90 1.12
C GLU A 34 9.45 23.91 0.01
N MET A 35 8.27 23.34 0.27
CA MET A 35 7.18 23.21 -0.70
C MET A 35 6.32 24.47 -0.76
N SER A 36 5.92 24.86 -1.97
CA SER A 36 4.82 25.82 -2.15
C SER A 36 3.48 25.22 -1.69
N LEU A 37 2.45 26.07 -1.58
CA LEU A 37 1.10 25.64 -1.21
C LEU A 37 0.52 24.62 -2.20
N ASP A 38 0.72 24.84 -3.49
CA ASP A 38 0.26 23.95 -4.56
C ASP A 38 0.97 22.59 -4.49
N GLU A 39 2.30 22.59 -4.31
CA GLU A 39 3.08 21.37 -4.11
C GLU A 39 2.68 20.62 -2.85
N SER A 40 2.35 21.34 -1.77
CA SER A 40 1.89 20.74 -0.51
C SER A 40 0.53 20.05 -0.67
N LEU A 41 -0.38 20.63 -1.44
CA LEU A 41 -1.68 20.02 -1.77
C LEU A 41 -1.49 18.77 -2.63
N ALA A 42 -0.66 18.85 -3.67
CA ALA A 42 -0.36 17.70 -4.53
C ALA A 42 0.33 16.56 -3.75
N ALA A 43 1.25 16.90 -2.84
CA ALA A 43 1.89 15.94 -1.95
C ALA A 43 0.86 15.29 -1.00
N TYR A 44 -0.07 16.05 -0.45
CA TYR A 44 -1.12 15.49 0.38
C TYR A 44 -2.01 14.50 -0.38
N GLU A 45 -2.50 14.88 -1.57
CA GLU A 45 -3.31 13.99 -2.42
C GLU A 45 -2.57 12.70 -2.78
N ARG A 46 -1.27 12.82 -3.10
CA ARG A 46 -0.42 11.67 -3.37
C ARG A 46 -0.27 10.79 -2.13
N GLY A 47 -0.04 11.38 -0.96
CA GLY A 47 0.07 10.67 0.31
C GLY A 47 -1.19 9.87 0.65
N VAL A 48 -2.37 10.47 0.46
CA VAL A 48 -3.66 9.77 0.65
C VAL A 48 -3.81 8.59 -0.32
N SER A 49 -3.38 8.76 -1.57
CA SER A 49 -3.41 7.68 -2.57
C SER A 49 -2.49 6.52 -2.18
N LEU A 50 -1.26 6.81 -1.76
CA LEU A 50 -0.29 5.81 -1.31
C LEU A 50 -0.78 5.07 -0.06
N TYR A 51 -1.34 5.80 0.91
CA TYR A 51 -1.95 5.20 2.10
C TYR A 51 -3.05 4.20 1.74
N ARG A 52 -3.96 4.56 0.82
CA ARG A 52 -5.02 3.65 0.35
C ARG A 52 -4.47 2.41 -0.36
N GLN A 53 -3.38 2.57 -1.11
CA GLN A 53 -2.70 1.43 -1.75
C GLN A 53 -2.11 0.48 -0.70
N CYS A 54 -1.48 1.02 0.36
CA CYS A 54 -0.98 0.22 1.47
C CYS A 54 -2.13 -0.56 2.15
N GLN A 55 -3.25 0.10 2.44
CA GLN A 55 -4.42 -0.57 3.02
C GLN A 55 -4.93 -1.72 2.14
N GLY A 56 -5.14 -1.45 0.84
CA GLY A 56 -5.62 -2.47 -0.09
C GLY A 56 -4.66 -3.66 -0.24
N ALA A 57 -3.34 -3.42 -0.19
CA ALA A 57 -2.34 -4.47 -0.20
C ALA A 57 -2.39 -5.35 1.06
N LEU A 58 -2.60 -4.74 2.24
CA LEU A 58 -2.78 -5.46 3.50
C LEU A 58 -4.08 -6.29 3.50
N GLU A 59 -5.18 -5.73 3.00
CA GLU A 59 -6.45 -6.46 2.86
C GLU A 59 -6.30 -7.69 1.96
N GLN A 60 -5.61 -7.55 0.82
CA GLN A 60 -5.33 -8.68 -0.06
C GLN A 60 -4.44 -9.74 0.59
N ALA A 61 -3.43 -9.33 1.35
CA ALA A 61 -2.56 -10.24 2.09
C ALA A 61 -3.35 -11.00 3.16
N GLU A 62 -4.22 -10.31 3.90
CA GLU A 62 -5.09 -10.90 4.91
C GLU A 62 -6.04 -11.92 4.28
N LEU A 63 -6.77 -11.56 3.23
CA LEU A 63 -7.66 -12.47 2.51
C LEU A 63 -6.94 -13.76 2.09
N ARG A 64 -5.69 -13.63 1.63
CA ARG A 64 -4.87 -14.78 1.25
C ARG A 64 -4.52 -15.65 2.45
N VAL A 65 -4.19 -15.06 3.60
CA VAL A 65 -3.94 -15.80 4.86
C VAL A 65 -5.21 -16.53 5.33
N ARG A 66 -6.38 -15.86 5.27
CA ARG A 66 -7.68 -16.47 5.63
C ARG A 66 -7.98 -17.72 4.80
N LEU A 67 -7.87 -17.61 3.48
CA LEU A 67 -8.09 -18.73 2.55
C LEU A 67 -7.12 -19.90 2.78
N LEU A 68 -5.90 -19.62 3.24
CA LEU A 68 -4.90 -20.64 3.56
C LEU A 68 -5.11 -21.29 4.94
N THR A 69 -5.70 -20.58 5.90
CA THR A 69 -5.81 -21.01 7.30
C THR A 69 -7.08 -21.79 7.54
N ASP A 70 -8.22 -21.33 7.02
CA ASP A 70 -9.49 -22.04 7.12
C ASP A 70 -10.31 -21.87 5.83
N PRO A 71 -10.16 -22.79 4.85
CA PRO A 71 -10.88 -22.71 3.59
C PRO A 71 -12.39 -23.03 3.72
N ALA A 72 -12.85 -23.51 4.88
CA ALA A 72 -14.25 -23.86 5.15
C ALA A 72 -15.03 -22.70 5.77
N GLU A 73 -14.39 -21.84 6.56
CA GLU A 73 -14.98 -20.63 7.16
C GLU A 73 -14.09 -19.37 7.01
N PRO A 74 -13.91 -18.86 5.77
CA PRO A 74 -13.07 -17.68 5.50
C PRO A 74 -13.59 -16.36 6.13
N ASP A 75 -14.85 -16.33 6.57
CA ASP A 75 -15.49 -15.17 7.20
C ASP A 75 -15.20 -15.07 8.71
N SER A 76 -14.78 -16.16 9.36
CA SER A 76 -14.52 -16.23 10.80
C SER A 76 -13.24 -15.52 11.24
N ALA A 77 -12.37 -15.18 10.29
CA ALA A 77 -11.13 -14.49 10.57
C ALA A 77 -11.39 -13.01 10.91
N GLN A 78 -10.82 -12.56 12.02
CA GLN A 78 -10.91 -11.17 12.45
C GLN A 78 -10.11 -10.28 11.47
N PRO A 79 -10.68 -9.15 11.02
CA PRO A 79 -9.93 -8.17 10.24
C PRO A 79 -8.84 -7.52 11.08
N PHE A 80 -7.70 -7.23 10.45
CA PHE A 80 -6.62 -6.45 11.02
C PHE A 80 -7.15 -5.03 11.26
N GLN A 81 -7.36 -4.66 12.53
CA GLN A 81 -7.54 -3.27 12.93
C GLN A 81 -6.15 -2.63 13.06
N PRO A 82 -5.69 -1.79 12.12
CA PRO A 82 -4.61 -0.87 12.44
C PRO A 82 -5.16 0.09 13.50
N ASP A 83 -4.50 0.13 14.65
CA ASP A 83 -4.84 1.06 15.73
C ASP A 83 -5.01 2.47 15.16
N ALA A 84 -6.22 3.01 15.22
CA ALA A 84 -6.54 4.36 14.78
C ALA A 84 -6.14 5.33 15.90
N GLY A 85 -4.84 5.62 15.96
CA GLY A 85 -4.25 6.68 16.79
C GLY A 85 -4.42 8.06 16.17
#